data_AF-A0A813K8R1-F1
#
_entry.id   AF-A0A813K8R1-F1
#
_cell.length_a   1.000
_cell.length_b   1.000
_cell.length_c   1.000
_cell.angle_alpha   90.00
_cell.angle_beta   90.00
_cell.angle_gamma   90.00
#
_symmetry.space_group_name_H-M   'P 1'
#
loop_
_entity.id
_entity.type
_entity.pdbx_description
1 polymer ?
#
loop_
_entity_poly.entity_id
_entity_poly.type
_entity_poly.pdbx_seq_one_letter_code
_entity_poly.pdbx_strand_id
1 'polypeptide(L)'
;VYPNLMLGQQLIDAGVVQFAEGTRLEVGKSMGFKNSKVFCVAPIVFGDKTPLSYDFWAVGEDCCSGSQADYHCGAYNNPLADGAIRLMASEDRSFYRLAVQQAEATYNIKAAHPLFFTWSVQPSATIKGWETTAQ
;
A
#
# COMPACT_ATOMS: atom_id res chain seq x y z
N VAL A 1 1.55 1.66 -13.91
CA VAL A 1 1.84 0.29 -13.42
C VAL A 1 0.54 -0.49 -13.29
N TYR A 2 0.49 -1.72 -13.80
CA TYR A 2 -0.68 -2.61 -13.65
C TYR A 2 -0.40 -3.63 -12.55
N PRO A 3 -1.02 -3.52 -11.36
CA PRO A 3 -0.70 -4.38 -10.21
C PRO A 3 -1.08 -5.86 -10.43
N ASN A 4 -1.95 -6.15 -11.40
CA ASN A 4 -2.33 -7.51 -11.76
C ASN A 4 -1.39 -8.20 -12.76
N LEU A 5 -0.52 -7.44 -13.45
CA LEU A 5 0.40 -7.96 -14.48
C LEU A 5 1.86 -7.90 -14.06
N MET A 6 2.19 -7.04 -13.10
CA MET A 6 3.57 -6.81 -12.65
C MET A 6 3.78 -7.48 -11.29
N LEU A 7 5.01 -7.92 -11.04
CA LEU A 7 5.44 -8.40 -9.72
C LEU A 7 6.22 -7.31 -9.00
N GLY A 8 6.23 -7.35 -7.67
CA GLY A 8 6.97 -6.39 -6.85
C GLY A 8 8.47 -6.36 -7.17
N GLN A 9 9.03 -7.50 -7.56
CA GLN A 9 10.44 -7.61 -7.95
C GLN A 9 10.83 -6.68 -9.13
N GLN A 10 9.88 -6.36 -10.02
CA GLN A 10 10.13 -5.50 -11.18
C GLN A 10 10.18 -4.01 -10.83
N LEU A 11 9.79 -3.63 -9.60
CA LEU A 11 9.69 -2.24 -9.15
C LEU A 11 10.50 -1.99 -7.87
N ILE A 12 11.55 -2.78 -7.64
CA ILE A 12 12.42 -2.68 -6.45
C ILE A 12 13.12 -1.31 -6.33
N ASP A 13 13.38 -0.61 -7.44
CA ASP A 13 14.06 0.70 -7.40
C ASP A 13 13.10 1.88 -7.60
N ALA A 14 11.80 1.63 -7.70
CA ALA A 14 10.80 2.67 -7.88
C ALA A 14 10.50 3.36 -6.52
N GLY A 15 10.99 4.59 -6.35
CA GLY A 15 10.63 5.45 -5.22
C GLY A 15 9.22 6.04 -5.33
N VAL A 16 8.72 6.16 -6.56
CA VAL A 16 7.38 6.65 -6.89
C VAL A 16 6.79 5.78 -7.97
N VAL A 17 5.52 5.44 -7.81
CA VAL A 17 4.79 4.65 -8.78
C VAL A 17 3.48 5.37 -9.11
N GLN A 18 3.22 5.57 -10.40
CA GLN A 18 1.89 5.89 -10.90
C GLN A 18 1.26 4.60 -11.44
N PHE A 19 0.11 4.24 -10.89
CA PHE A 19 -0.67 3.08 -11.28
C PHE A 19 -1.57 3.41 -12.47
N ALA A 20 -2.02 2.38 -13.18
CA ALA A 20 -2.92 2.56 -14.31
C ALA A 20 -4.31 2.99 -13.84
N GLU A 21 -5.02 3.76 -14.66
CA GLU A 21 -6.41 4.16 -14.41
C GLU A 21 -7.31 2.95 -14.15
N GLY A 22 -8.13 3.00 -13.10
CA GLY A 22 -8.92 1.86 -12.62
C GLY A 22 -8.21 1.01 -11.55
N THR A 23 -6.99 1.39 -11.15
CA THR A 23 -6.36 0.88 -9.93
C THR A 23 -7.05 1.45 -8.70
N ARG A 24 -7.27 0.61 -7.70
CA ARG A 24 -7.92 1.00 -6.44
C ARG A 24 -7.32 0.26 -5.25
N LEU A 25 -7.63 0.75 -4.06
CA LEU A 25 -7.39 0.02 -2.82
C LEU A 25 -8.51 -1.00 -2.60
N GLU A 26 -8.13 -2.24 -2.33
CA GLU A 26 -9.08 -3.30 -1.96
C GLU A 26 -9.27 -3.31 -0.43
N VAL A 27 -10.04 -2.33 0.07
CA VAL A 27 -10.26 -2.12 1.50
C VAL A 27 -10.84 -3.36 2.18
N GLY A 28 -11.68 -4.15 1.49
CA GLY A 28 -12.25 -5.40 2.02
C GLY A 28 -11.23 -6.49 2.33
N LYS A 29 -9.97 -6.34 1.87
CA LYS A 29 -8.83 -7.21 2.19
C LYS A 29 -7.73 -6.49 2.97
N SER A 30 -8.06 -5.34 3.56
CA SER A 30 -7.14 -4.64 4.45
C SER A 30 -6.95 -5.40 5.76
N MET A 31 -5.79 -5.21 6.36
CA MET A 31 -5.43 -5.82 7.64
C MET A 31 -4.62 -4.82 8.45
N GLY A 32 -4.65 -4.96 9.77
CA GLY A 32 -3.81 -4.15 10.64
C GLY A 32 -3.08 -4.98 11.68
N PHE A 33 -1.86 -4.54 12.02
CA PHE A 33 -1.05 -5.12 13.07
C PHE A 33 -0.83 -4.09 14.18
N LYS A 34 -1.11 -4.45 15.43
CA LYS A 34 -0.98 -3.54 16.57
C LYS A 34 0.32 -3.79 17.32
N ASN A 35 1.20 -2.78 17.34
CA ASN A 35 2.43 -2.76 18.14
C ASN A 35 2.80 -1.32 18.50
N SER A 36 2.47 -0.88 19.72
CA SER A 36 2.50 0.54 20.18
C SER A 36 1.58 1.48 19.38
N LYS A 37 1.59 1.39 18.06
CA LYS A 37 0.67 2.00 17.09
C LYS A 37 -0.03 0.91 16.27
N VAL A 38 -1.01 1.28 15.45
CA VAL A 38 -1.66 0.38 14.50
C VAL A 38 -1.05 0.55 13.11
N PHE A 39 -0.42 -0.50 12.60
CA PHE A 39 0.14 -0.56 11.25
C PHE A 39 -0.89 -1.12 10.29
N CYS A 40 -1.40 -0.29 9.39
CA CYS A 40 -2.49 -0.62 8.48
C CYS A 40 -1.94 -0.94 7.09
N VAL A 41 -2.45 -1.99 6.46
CA VAL A 41 -2.12 -2.37 5.09
C VAL A 41 -3.38 -2.61 4.28
N ALA A 42 -3.41 -2.15 3.02
CA ALA A 42 -4.46 -2.44 2.06
C ALA A 42 -3.85 -2.82 0.70
N PRO A 43 -4.30 -3.92 0.07
CA PRO A 43 -3.78 -4.32 -1.22
C PRO A 43 -4.20 -3.34 -2.32
N ILE A 44 -3.29 -3.06 -3.24
CA ILE A 44 -3.52 -2.22 -4.43
C ILE A 44 -3.83 -3.17 -5.60
N VAL A 45 -5.04 -3.07 -6.15
CA VAL A 45 -5.53 -3.99 -7.20
C VAL A 45 -6.03 -3.23 -8.43
N PHE A 46 -6.16 -3.92 -9.55
CA PHE A 46 -6.65 -3.34 -10.80
C PHE A 46 -8.07 -3.83 -11.10
N GLY A 47 -9.06 -2.94 -10.97
CA GLY A 47 -10.48 -3.32 -11.08
C GLY A 47 -10.81 -4.52 -10.18
N ASP A 48 -11.57 -5.47 -10.71
CA ASP A 48 -11.91 -6.73 -10.03
C ASP A 48 -10.99 -7.90 -10.43
N LYS A 49 -9.85 -7.61 -11.08
CA LYS A 49 -8.92 -8.66 -11.52
C LYS A 49 -8.12 -9.17 -10.33
N THR A 50 -8.20 -10.48 -10.09
CA THR A 50 -7.34 -11.15 -9.13
C THR A 50 -5.89 -11.17 -9.65
N PRO A 51 -4.93 -10.55 -8.94
CA PRO A 51 -3.53 -10.62 -9.32
C PRO A 51 -2.96 -12.00 -9.04
N LEU A 52 -1.90 -12.39 -9.75
CA LEU A 52 -1.16 -13.62 -9.48
C LEU A 52 -0.48 -13.57 -8.09
N SER A 53 -0.01 -12.39 -7.70
CA SER A 53 0.56 -12.09 -6.40
C SER A 53 0.16 -10.69 -5.97
N TYR A 54 -0.27 -10.54 -4.71
CA TYR A 54 -0.57 -9.26 -4.10
C TYR A 54 0.73 -8.62 -3.63
N ASP A 55 1.50 -8.08 -4.56
CA ASP A 55 2.81 -7.50 -4.24
C ASP A 55 2.76 -6.00 -3.93
N PHE A 56 1.65 -5.32 -4.24
CA PHE A 56 1.52 -3.87 -4.05
C PHE A 56 0.58 -3.57 -2.88
N TRP A 57 1.09 -2.88 -1.87
CA TRP A 57 0.37 -2.56 -0.65
C TRP A 57 0.43 -1.08 -0.33
N ALA A 58 -0.74 -0.49 -0.11
CA ALA A 58 -0.86 0.82 0.53
C ALA A 58 -0.73 0.65 2.04
N VAL A 59 0.07 1.51 2.66
CA VAL A 59 0.38 1.42 4.10
C VAL A 59 0.21 2.76 4.80
N GLY A 60 -0.02 2.70 6.10
CA GLY A 60 0.13 3.82 7.01
C GLY A 60 -0.21 3.47 8.46
N GLU A 61 -0.12 4.47 9.33
CA GLU A 61 -0.20 4.29 10.79
C GLU A 61 -1.49 4.91 11.33
N ASP A 62 -2.09 4.26 12.34
CA ASP A 62 -3.22 4.75 13.15
C ASP A 62 -4.45 5.23 12.34
N CYS A 63 -4.67 4.62 11.17
CA CYS A 63 -5.76 4.96 10.24
C CYS A 63 -6.71 3.80 9.93
N CYS A 64 -6.66 2.76 10.75
CA CYS A 64 -7.57 1.61 10.74
C CYS A 64 -7.77 1.11 12.19
N SER A 65 -8.84 0.36 12.43
CA SER A 65 -9.13 -0.23 13.75
C SER A 65 -8.13 -1.32 14.15
N GLY A 66 -7.38 -1.87 13.18
CA GLY A 66 -6.45 -2.97 13.38
C GLY A 66 -7.09 -4.34 13.56
N SER A 67 -8.42 -4.43 13.51
CA SER A 67 -9.17 -5.69 13.70
C SER A 67 -10.23 -5.92 12.63
N GLN A 68 -10.65 -4.86 11.95
CA GLN A 68 -11.59 -4.91 10.84
C GLN A 68 -10.92 -4.50 9.54
N ALA A 69 -11.59 -4.77 8.42
CA ALA A 69 -11.16 -4.36 7.09
C ALA A 69 -11.55 -2.89 6.84
N ASP A 70 -10.93 -1.96 7.58
CA ASP A 70 -11.34 -0.56 7.69
C ASP A 70 -10.15 0.40 7.46
N TYR A 71 -9.49 0.27 6.31
CA TYR A 71 -8.37 1.13 5.92
C TYR A 71 -8.82 2.52 5.44
N HIS A 72 -8.30 3.58 6.08
CA HIS A 72 -8.64 4.98 5.77
C HIS A 72 -7.42 5.90 5.60
N CYS A 73 -6.25 5.34 5.27
CA CYS A 73 -5.00 6.12 5.16
C CYS A 73 -4.87 6.88 3.84
N GLY A 74 -4.29 8.08 3.90
CA GLY A 74 -3.93 8.88 2.72
C GLY A 74 -5.14 9.20 1.85
N ALA A 75 -5.00 9.08 0.53
CA ALA A 75 -6.05 9.39 -0.44
C ALA A 75 -7.05 8.24 -0.67
N TYR A 76 -7.33 7.40 0.33
CA TYR A 76 -8.07 6.14 0.16
C TYR A 76 -9.46 6.30 -0.51
N ASN A 77 -10.16 7.39 -0.21
CA ASN A 77 -11.51 7.68 -0.72
C ASN A 77 -11.49 8.63 -1.92
N ASN A 78 -10.32 8.90 -2.51
CA ASN A 78 -10.24 9.78 -3.66
C ASN A 78 -10.19 8.95 -4.95
N PRO A 79 -11.20 9.05 -5.84
CA PRO A 79 -11.22 8.29 -7.09
C PRO A 79 -10.14 8.73 -8.08
N LEU A 80 -9.54 9.92 -7.89
CA LEU A 80 -8.43 10.42 -8.69
C LEU A 80 -7.07 9.96 -8.17
N ALA A 81 -7.01 9.21 -7.07
CA ALA A 81 -5.76 8.70 -6.54
C ALA A 81 -5.28 7.50 -7.35
N ASP A 82 -4.18 7.68 -8.07
CA ASP A 82 -3.48 6.64 -8.81
C ASP A 82 -1.98 6.58 -8.46
N GLY A 83 -1.54 7.40 -7.50
CA GLY A 83 -0.14 7.55 -7.14
C GLY A 83 0.22 6.87 -5.84
N ALA A 84 1.45 6.36 -5.77
CA ALA A 84 1.99 5.88 -4.52
C ALA A 84 3.48 6.17 -4.38
N ILE A 85 3.90 6.46 -3.15
CA ILE A 85 5.28 6.81 -2.80
C ILE A 85 5.82 5.69 -1.94
N ARG A 86 7.01 5.18 -2.26
CA ARG A 86 7.57 4.03 -1.57
C ARG A 86 7.95 4.37 -0.14
N LEU A 87 7.57 3.49 0.78
CA LEU A 87 8.05 3.56 2.16
C LEU A 87 9.52 3.11 2.21
N MET A 88 10.41 4.03 2.60
CA MET A 88 11.85 3.76 2.72
C MET A 88 12.28 3.39 4.15
N ALA A 89 11.48 3.74 5.17
CA ALA A 89 11.78 3.44 6.57
C ALA A 89 11.83 1.92 6.81
N SER A 90 12.95 1.44 7.38
CA SER A 90 13.24 0.01 7.55
C SER A 90 12.55 -0.61 8.76
N GLU A 91 12.37 0.15 9.84
CA GLU A 91 11.81 -0.37 11.10
C GLU A 91 10.33 -0.71 10.96
N ASP A 92 9.54 0.22 10.42
CA ASP A 92 8.09 0.04 10.20
C ASP A 92 7.78 -1.03 9.16
N ARG A 93 8.70 -1.24 8.20
CA ARG A 93 8.55 -2.23 7.14
C ARG A 93 8.36 -3.65 7.69
N SER A 94 9.03 -3.96 8.80
CA SER A 94 8.89 -5.27 9.45
C SER A 94 7.47 -5.49 9.99
N PHE A 95 6.85 -4.45 10.57
CA PHE A 95 5.50 -4.50 11.10
C PHE A 95 4.44 -4.54 10.00
N TYR A 96 4.61 -3.78 8.91
CA TYR A 96 3.74 -3.90 7.74
C TYR A 96 3.80 -5.29 7.11
N ARG A 97 4.97 -5.95 7.14
CA ARG A 97 5.10 -7.34 6.67
C ARG A 97 4.31 -8.30 7.55
N LEU A 98 4.28 -8.10 8.87
CA LEU A 98 3.45 -8.92 9.77
C LEU A 98 1.96 -8.72 9.46
N ALA A 99 1.52 -7.49 9.21
CA ALA A 99 0.14 -7.22 8.79
C ALA A 99 -0.21 -7.90 7.45
N VAL A 100 0.71 -7.90 6.48
CA VAL A 100 0.54 -8.64 5.21
C VAL A 100 0.43 -10.14 5.46
N GLN A 101 1.28 -10.73 6.30
CA GLN A 101 1.21 -12.16 6.62
C GLN A 101 -0.13 -12.54 7.26
N GLN A 102 -0.68 -11.67 8.11
CA GLN A 102 -2.02 -11.85 8.67
C GLN A 102 -3.09 -11.79 7.58
N ALA A 103 -2.97 -10.86 6.62
CA ALA A 103 -3.87 -10.75 5.48
C ALA A 103 -3.81 -11.99 4.56
N GLU A 104 -2.61 -12.50 4.28
CA GLU A 104 -2.39 -13.73 3.51
C GLU A 104 -3.13 -14.92 4.14
N ALA A 105 -2.98 -15.10 5.45
CA ALA A 105 -3.65 -16.17 6.19
C ALA A 105 -5.18 -15.98 6.26
N THR A 106 -5.65 -14.75 6.46
CA THR A 106 -7.08 -14.45 6.65
C THR A 106 -7.86 -14.55 5.34
N TYR A 107 -7.29 -14.04 4.25
CA TYR A 107 -7.97 -13.94 2.96
C TYR A 107 -7.55 -15.00 1.95
N ASN A 108 -6.67 -15.93 2.35
CA ASN A 108 -6.09 -16.96 1.49
C ASN A 108 -5.48 -16.38 0.20
N ILE A 109 -4.72 -15.29 0.36
CA ILE A 109 -3.99 -14.61 -0.71
C ILE A 109 -2.48 -14.80 -0.52
N LYS A 110 -1.68 -14.49 -1.55
CA LYS A 110 -0.21 -14.58 -1.50
C LYS A 110 0.44 -13.29 -1.98
N ALA A 111 1.49 -12.88 -1.30
CA ALA A 111 2.35 -11.74 -1.57
C ALA A 111 3.81 -12.22 -1.62
N ALA A 112 4.28 -12.61 -2.81
CA ALA A 112 5.63 -13.11 -3.02
C ALA A 112 6.70 -12.06 -2.68
N HIS A 113 6.50 -10.83 -3.15
CA HIS A 113 7.45 -9.73 -2.98
C HIS A 113 6.72 -8.43 -2.60
N PRO A 114 6.21 -8.32 -1.35
CA PRO A 114 5.44 -7.17 -0.94
C PRO A 114 6.28 -5.90 -0.94
N LEU A 115 5.81 -4.92 -1.70
CA LEU A 115 6.25 -3.54 -1.73
C LEU A 115 5.21 -2.67 -1.04
N PHE A 116 5.69 -1.72 -0.24
CA PHE A 116 4.87 -0.87 0.61
C PHE A 116 4.93 0.57 0.14
N PHE A 117 3.76 1.21 0.04
CA PHE A 117 3.63 2.56 -0.47
C PHE A 117 2.64 3.39 0.33
N THR A 118 2.90 4.68 0.46
CA THR A 118 1.92 5.68 0.90
C THR A 118 1.06 6.09 -0.28
N TRP A 119 -0.26 5.95 -0.16
CA TRP A 119 -1.23 6.23 -1.22
C TRP A 119 -1.54 7.74 -1.34
N SER A 120 -1.39 8.31 -2.54
CA SER A 120 -1.52 9.76 -2.80
C SER A 120 -2.19 10.05 -4.16
N VAL A 121 -2.80 11.24 -4.28
CA VAL A 121 -3.45 11.71 -5.53
C VAL A 121 -2.41 12.14 -6.57
N GLN A 122 -1.35 12.80 -6.11
CA GLN A 122 -0.29 13.31 -6.97
C GLN A 122 1.06 13.09 -6.29
N PRO A 123 1.74 11.98 -6.57
CA PRO A 123 2.94 11.63 -5.83
C PRO A 123 4.08 12.61 -6.13
N SER A 124 4.14 13.19 -7.33
CA SER A 124 5.11 14.22 -7.72
C SER A 124 4.94 15.54 -6.94
N ALA A 125 3.71 15.92 -6.60
CA ALA A 125 3.44 17.11 -5.79
C ALA A 125 3.77 16.89 -4.32
N THR A 126 3.50 15.69 -3.79
CA THR A 126 3.84 15.32 -2.41
C THR A 126 5.34 15.34 -2.16
N ILE A 127 6.17 14.84 -3.10
CA ILE A 127 7.64 14.85 -2.96
C ILE A 127 8.20 16.27 -2.88
N LYS A 128 7.70 17.20 -3.69
CA LYS A 128 8.15 18.61 -3.65
C LYS A 128 7.93 19.24 -2.27
N GLY A 129 6.87 18.85 -1.55
CA GLY A 129 6.61 19.31 -0.18
C GLY A 129 7.60 18.74 0.85
N TRP A 130 8.10 17.52 0.65
CA TRP A 130 9.12 16.92 1.51
C TRP A 130 10.51 17.51 1.24
N GLU A 131 10.85 17.81 -0.01
CA GLU A 131 12.11 18.47 -0.38
C GLU A 131 12.24 19.87 0.24
N THR A 132 11.13 20.61 0.40
CA THR A 132 11.13 21.96 1.00
C THR A 132 11.20 21.95 2.52
N THR A 133 10.91 20.81 3.18
CA THR A 133 11.01 20.69 4.65
C THR A 133 12.40 20.20 5.08
N ALA A 134 13.23 19.73 4.14
CA ALA A 134 14.57 19.21 4.37
C ALA A 134 15.71 20.23 4.13
N GLN A 135 15.38 21.54 4.02
CA GLN A 135 16.34 22.64 3.89
C GLN A 135 16.36 23.54 5.12
#